data_AF-A0A1G1G721-F1
#
_entry.id   AF-A0A1G1G721-F1
#
_cell.length_a   1.000
_cell.length_b   1.000
_cell.length_c   1.000
_cell.angle_alpha   90.00
_cell.angle_beta   90.00
_cell.angle_gamma   90.00
#
_symmetry.space_group_name_H-M   'P 1'
#
loop_
_entity.id
_entity.type
_entity.pdbx_description
1 polymer ?
#
loop_
_entity_poly.entity_id
_entity_poly.type
_entity_poly.pdbx_seq_one_letter_code
_entity_poly.pdbx_strand_id
1 'polypeptide(L)'
;MKELLQTLPDRGYPAEYLLSRIRGRRSRLIPEWKSLVFETAVQDYLSSARYQGFVKDRSADTIWKNLVREYRWVYGQMNGKLRDAFRPFFLYTELRTLFICLRNLKEKNPDRTADLLSVSLLSDGIKNILSTSPDAASAIQTIEARFPFFSGGKTGLTETFEADGLRAVEQRMTGSVLAAIIRARLHPIMRSFFARLIDARNILTLYKSLRLAQRSAPPLLPGGSLPEGRLRETVAREEIFGICTLVRDFSGVKIETPEPTRVEIALYKGITAYLKKEGREPFGAGPILDYLWKCSLEVMNLNVLIAGKDLERDLVASELVQ
;
A
#
# COMPACT_ATOMS: atom_id res chain seq x y z
N MET A 1 -16.75 1.12 -8.47
CA MET A 1 -15.44 1.67 -8.03
C MET A 1 -15.43 3.19 -7.88
N LYS A 2 -16.12 3.97 -8.73
CA LYS A 2 -16.12 5.46 -8.65
C LYS A 2 -16.81 6.05 -7.40
N GLU A 3 -17.40 5.22 -6.55
CA GLU A 3 -18.13 5.66 -5.36
C GLU A 3 -17.36 5.44 -4.06
N LEU A 4 -16.16 4.86 -4.12
CA LEU A 4 -15.37 4.53 -2.91
C LEU A 4 -14.47 5.67 -2.42
N LEU A 5 -14.21 6.65 -3.28
CA LEU A 5 -13.42 7.84 -2.94
C LEU A 5 -14.28 9.09 -3.04
N GLN A 6 -13.91 10.13 -2.28
CA GLN A 6 -14.52 11.45 -2.38
C GLN A 6 -14.42 12.03 -3.79
N THR A 7 -15.52 12.64 -4.23
CA THR A 7 -15.56 13.43 -5.46
C THR A 7 -15.32 14.89 -5.07
N LEU A 8 -14.19 15.44 -5.52
CA LEU A 8 -13.85 16.83 -5.26
C LEU A 8 -14.23 17.70 -6.48
N PRO A 9 -14.63 18.97 -6.28
CA PRO A 9 -14.81 19.92 -7.36
C PRO A 9 -13.55 20.03 -8.23
N ASP A 10 -13.71 20.28 -9.53
CA ASP A 10 -12.58 20.46 -10.44
C ASP A 10 -11.97 21.86 -10.33
N ARG A 11 -11.31 22.10 -9.20
CA ARG A 11 -10.53 23.30 -8.88
C ARG A 11 -9.06 22.99 -8.66
N GLY A 12 -8.63 21.80 -9.10
CA GLY A 12 -7.26 21.34 -8.95
C GLY A 12 -6.33 21.95 -10.01
N TYR A 13 -5.04 21.75 -9.83
CA TYR A 13 -4.01 22.26 -10.70
C TYR A 13 -3.63 21.24 -11.79
N PRO A 14 -3.10 21.71 -12.94
CA PRO A 14 -2.51 20.84 -13.94
C PRO A 14 -1.21 20.20 -13.44
N ALA A 15 -0.70 19.22 -14.19
CA ALA A 15 0.41 18.37 -13.77
C ALA A 15 1.69 19.17 -13.49
N GLU A 16 2.01 20.13 -14.34
CA GLU A 16 3.22 20.95 -14.26
C GLU A 16 3.26 21.76 -12.96
N TYR A 17 2.13 22.37 -12.60
CA TYR A 17 2.03 23.13 -11.36
C TYR A 17 2.12 22.22 -10.13
N LEU A 18 1.39 21.10 -10.13
CA LEU A 18 1.46 20.12 -9.04
C LEU A 18 2.89 19.59 -8.86
N LEU A 19 3.58 19.29 -9.95
CA LEU A 19 4.96 18.81 -9.95
C LEU A 19 5.93 19.83 -9.32
N SER A 20 5.76 21.13 -9.56
CA SER A 20 6.58 22.15 -8.91
C SER A 20 6.46 22.10 -7.38
N ARG A 21 5.24 21.90 -6.87
CA ARG A 21 4.95 21.80 -5.44
C ARG A 21 5.45 20.48 -4.85
N ILE A 22 5.28 19.38 -5.58
CA ILE A 22 5.78 18.06 -5.21
C ILE A 22 7.30 18.07 -5.12
N ARG A 23 8.02 18.74 -6.03
CA ARG A 23 9.49 18.84 -5.96
C ARG A 23 9.97 19.42 -4.64
N GLY A 24 9.37 20.53 -4.20
CA GLY A 24 9.72 21.16 -2.92
C GLY A 24 9.34 20.34 -1.67
N ARG A 25 8.32 19.49 -1.76
CA ARG A 25 7.97 18.54 -0.68
C ARG A 25 8.86 17.32 -0.67
N ARG A 26 9.19 16.80 -1.86
CA ARG A 26 10.08 15.65 -2.06
C ARG A 26 11.48 15.92 -1.51
N SER A 27 12.00 17.15 -1.63
CA SER A 27 13.30 17.52 -1.07
C SER A 27 13.35 17.51 0.46
N ARG A 28 12.20 17.38 1.14
CA ARG A 28 12.09 17.34 2.61
C ARG A 28 11.93 15.91 3.14
N LEU A 29 11.81 14.92 2.26
CA LEU A 29 11.83 13.51 2.65
C LEU A 29 13.23 13.13 3.13
N ILE A 30 13.32 12.12 3.98
CA ILE A 30 14.57 11.64 4.58
C ILE A 30 15.45 11.04 3.47
N PRO A 31 16.60 11.65 3.14
CA PRO A 31 17.44 11.20 2.04
C PRO A 31 18.38 10.07 2.45
N GLU A 32 18.86 10.09 3.69
CA GLU A 32 19.82 9.13 4.22
C GLU A 32 19.25 8.48 5.49
N TRP A 33 18.87 7.22 5.38
CA TRP A 33 18.27 6.49 6.49
C TRP A 33 19.31 5.90 7.43
N LYS A 34 20.53 5.61 6.95
CA LYS A 34 21.54 4.97 7.78
C LYS A 34 21.96 5.85 8.94
N SER A 35 22.09 7.16 8.72
CA SER A 35 22.42 8.09 9.80
C SER A 35 21.36 8.07 10.91
N LEU A 36 20.08 7.94 10.54
CA LEU A 36 18.97 7.95 11.48
C LEU A 36 18.87 6.65 12.31
N VAL A 37 19.37 5.52 11.81
CA VAL A 37 19.42 4.25 12.55
C VAL A 37 20.28 4.38 13.81
N PHE A 38 21.39 5.13 13.71
CA PHE A 38 22.36 5.29 14.79
C PHE A 38 22.10 6.50 15.69
N GLU A 39 21.08 7.32 15.37
CA GLU A 39 20.65 8.39 16.26
C GLU A 39 19.89 7.84 17.47
N THR A 40 20.18 8.39 18.66
CA THR A 40 19.69 7.89 19.95
C THR A 40 18.17 7.92 20.09
N ALA A 41 17.48 8.81 19.37
CA ALA A 41 16.03 8.88 19.36
C ALA A 41 15.49 9.47 18.04
N VAL A 42 14.91 8.61 17.20
CA VAL A 42 14.19 8.99 15.98
C VAL A 42 13.11 10.05 16.25
N GLN A 43 12.49 10.00 17.42
CA GLN A 43 11.48 10.97 17.84
C GLN A 43 12.03 12.39 18.00
N ASP A 44 13.29 12.52 18.45
CA ASP A 44 13.94 13.81 18.61
C ASP A 44 14.30 14.38 17.24
N TYR A 45 14.78 13.53 16.32
CA TYR A 45 15.00 13.92 14.93
C TYR A 45 13.73 14.46 14.27
N LEU A 46 12.61 13.71 14.37
CA LEU A 46 11.32 14.12 13.80
C LEU A 46 10.76 15.40 14.42
N SER A 47 11.11 15.67 15.69
CA SER A 47 10.72 16.90 16.39
C SER A 47 11.68 18.06 16.14
N SER A 48 12.84 17.81 15.54
CA SER A 48 13.89 18.82 15.35
C SER A 48 13.60 19.72 14.14
N ALA A 49 14.18 20.93 14.15
CA ALA A 49 14.16 21.82 12.99
C ALA A 49 14.87 21.23 11.74
N ARG A 50 15.62 20.14 11.89
CA ARG A 50 16.32 19.46 10.80
C ARG A 50 15.34 18.66 9.93
N TYR A 51 14.31 18.07 10.52
CA TYR A 51 13.29 17.36 9.77
C TYR A 51 12.17 18.33 9.34
N GLN A 52 12.06 18.54 8.03
CA GLN A 52 11.02 19.40 7.43
C GLN A 52 9.95 18.60 6.68
N GLY A 53 9.96 17.27 6.82
CA GLY A 53 9.02 16.41 6.12
C GLY A 53 7.60 16.50 6.68
N PHE A 54 6.76 15.55 6.28
CA PHE A 54 5.32 15.59 6.58
C PHE A 54 4.96 14.86 7.88
N VAL A 55 5.89 14.10 8.48
CA VAL A 55 5.66 13.32 9.71
C VAL A 55 6.05 14.12 10.95
N LYS A 56 5.07 14.67 11.67
CA LYS A 56 5.35 15.55 12.82
C LYS A 56 5.23 14.89 14.19
N ASP A 57 4.77 13.65 14.27
CA ASP A 57 4.26 13.05 15.50
C ASP A 57 5.04 11.78 15.92
N ARG A 58 4.97 11.46 17.22
CA ARG A 58 5.86 10.49 17.90
C ARG A 58 5.36 9.04 17.96
N SER A 59 4.13 8.75 17.54
CA SER A 59 3.54 7.40 17.63
C SER A 59 3.27 6.79 16.25
N ALA A 60 3.39 5.47 16.16
CA ALA A 60 3.16 4.70 14.93
C ALA A 60 1.78 4.99 14.30
N ASP A 61 0.73 5.10 15.13
CA ASP A 61 -0.64 5.43 14.68
C ASP A 61 -0.70 6.80 14.00
N THR A 62 0.05 7.78 14.50
CA THR A 62 0.03 9.15 13.97
C THR A 62 0.88 9.31 12.72
N ILE A 63 1.95 8.51 12.57
CA ILE A 63 2.77 8.49 11.35
C ILE A 63 1.92 8.05 10.15
N TRP A 64 1.10 7.02 10.32
CA TRP A 64 0.17 6.60 9.26
C TRP A 64 -0.84 7.70 8.91
N LYS A 65 -1.39 8.38 9.91
CA LYS A 65 -2.29 9.52 9.70
C LYS A 65 -1.63 10.64 8.88
N ASN A 66 -0.36 10.92 9.12
CA ASN A 66 0.41 11.90 8.36
C ASN A 66 0.58 11.49 6.89
N LEU A 67 0.75 10.20 6.58
CA LEU A 67 0.73 9.71 5.19
C LEU A 67 -0.62 9.95 4.52
N VAL A 68 -1.72 9.60 5.19
CA VAL A 68 -3.07 9.80 4.66
C VAL A 68 -3.34 11.29 4.41
N ARG A 69 -2.92 12.17 5.31
CA ARG A 69 -2.97 13.64 5.11
C ARG A 69 -2.19 14.08 3.90
N GLU A 70 -0.98 13.56 3.70
CA GLU A 70 -0.15 13.91 2.55
C GLU A 70 -0.79 13.43 1.24
N TYR A 71 -1.31 12.21 1.21
CA TYR A 71 -2.06 11.69 0.06
C TYR A 71 -3.30 12.52 -0.24
N ARG A 72 -4.06 12.90 0.78
CA ARG A 72 -5.21 13.80 0.62
C ARG A 72 -4.80 15.16 0.09
N TRP A 73 -3.69 15.72 0.57
CA TRP A 73 -3.16 16.97 0.04
C TRP A 73 -2.86 16.83 -1.44
N VAL A 74 -2.10 15.82 -1.87
CA VAL A 74 -1.78 15.59 -3.29
C VAL A 74 -3.05 15.41 -4.12
N TYR A 75 -3.98 14.55 -3.70
CA TYR A 75 -5.25 14.32 -4.40
C TYR A 75 -6.08 15.60 -4.54
N GLY A 76 -6.13 16.42 -3.49
CA GLY A 76 -6.81 17.72 -3.51
C GLY A 76 -6.18 18.74 -4.44
N GLN A 77 -4.88 18.62 -4.74
CA GLN A 77 -4.20 19.48 -5.72
C GLN A 77 -4.38 19.03 -7.17
N MET A 78 -4.83 17.79 -7.44
CA MET A 78 -5.00 17.27 -8.80
C MET A 78 -6.28 17.81 -9.44
N ASN A 79 -6.23 18.23 -10.71
CA ASN A 79 -7.44 18.46 -11.53
C ASN A 79 -8.18 17.14 -11.85
N GLY A 80 -9.34 17.24 -12.50
CA GLY A 80 -10.20 16.09 -12.84
C GLY A 80 -9.46 15.01 -13.63
N LYS A 81 -8.71 15.39 -14.67
CA LYS A 81 -7.94 14.46 -15.52
C LYS A 81 -6.89 13.69 -14.71
N LEU A 82 -6.14 14.37 -13.86
CA LEU A 82 -5.15 13.73 -12.99
C LEU A 82 -5.81 12.84 -11.94
N ARG A 83 -6.92 13.30 -11.33
CA ARG A 83 -7.66 12.48 -10.37
C ARG A 83 -8.19 11.22 -11.01
N ASP A 84 -8.71 11.27 -12.23
CA ASP A 84 -9.16 10.09 -12.96
C ASP A 84 -8.01 9.11 -13.23
N ALA A 85 -6.84 9.62 -13.60
CA ALA A 85 -5.65 8.80 -13.83
C ALA A 85 -5.12 8.14 -12.53
N PHE A 86 -5.08 8.88 -11.43
CA PHE A 86 -4.53 8.42 -10.14
C PHE A 86 -5.57 7.79 -9.21
N ARG A 87 -6.85 7.83 -9.56
CA ARG A 87 -7.93 7.23 -8.78
C ARG A 87 -7.64 5.80 -8.33
N PRO A 88 -7.11 4.90 -9.19
CA PRO A 88 -6.80 3.53 -8.80
C PRO A 88 -5.76 3.46 -7.67
N PHE A 89 -4.74 4.33 -7.71
CA PHE A 89 -3.72 4.42 -6.66
C PHE A 89 -4.34 4.79 -5.31
N PHE A 90 -5.09 5.90 -5.25
CA PHE A 90 -5.70 6.36 -4.01
C PHE A 90 -6.75 5.39 -3.47
N LEU A 91 -7.46 4.70 -4.36
CA LEU A 91 -8.41 3.66 -3.97
C LEU A 91 -7.68 2.50 -3.28
N TYR A 92 -6.60 2.02 -3.88
CA TYR A 92 -5.80 0.95 -3.32
C TYR A 92 -5.20 1.34 -1.96
N THR A 93 -4.72 2.59 -1.80
CA THR A 93 -4.16 3.04 -0.52
C THR A 93 -5.21 3.19 0.58
N GLU A 94 -6.42 3.63 0.25
CA GLU A 94 -7.52 3.78 1.21
C GLU A 94 -8.13 2.44 1.66
N LEU A 95 -7.83 1.32 0.99
CA LEU A 95 -8.18 0.00 1.52
C LEU A 95 -7.55 -0.24 2.89
N ARG A 96 -6.32 0.21 3.10
CA ARG A 96 -5.67 0.09 4.41
C ARG A 96 -6.39 0.92 5.47
N THR A 97 -6.85 2.13 5.14
CA THR A 97 -7.68 2.95 6.03
C THR A 97 -8.96 2.21 6.41
N LEU A 98 -9.66 1.67 5.41
CA LEU A 98 -10.88 0.87 5.62
C LEU A 98 -10.62 -0.31 6.57
N PHE A 99 -9.53 -1.05 6.38
CA PHE A 99 -9.19 -2.20 7.22
C PHE A 99 -8.85 -1.79 8.66
N ILE A 100 -8.14 -0.69 8.85
CA ILE A 100 -7.86 -0.15 10.20
C ILE A 100 -9.17 0.24 10.89
N CYS A 101 -10.09 0.89 10.20
CA CYS A 101 -11.40 1.23 10.75
C CYS A 101 -12.21 -0.03 11.14
N LEU A 102 -12.21 -1.08 10.30
CA LEU A 102 -12.88 -2.34 10.62
C LEU A 102 -12.26 -3.04 11.85
N ARG A 103 -10.93 -2.97 12.02
CA ARG A 103 -10.26 -3.47 13.23
C ARG A 103 -10.65 -2.67 14.47
N ASN A 104 -10.64 -1.35 14.38
CA ASN A 104 -11.03 -0.48 15.49
C ASN A 104 -12.51 -0.70 15.90
N LEU A 105 -13.40 -0.97 14.94
CA LEU A 105 -14.79 -1.35 15.22
C LEU A 105 -14.87 -2.68 15.98
N LYS A 106 -14.07 -3.67 15.58
CA LYS A 106 -13.97 -4.95 16.29
C LYS A 106 -13.42 -4.77 17.72
N GLU A 107 -12.48 -3.85 17.91
CA GLU A 107 -11.86 -3.52 19.20
C GLU A 107 -12.67 -2.51 20.04
N LYS A 108 -13.83 -2.06 19.55
CA LYS A 108 -14.70 -1.06 20.20
C LYS A 108 -13.99 0.27 20.51
N ASN A 109 -13.19 0.77 19.57
CA ASN A 109 -12.46 2.04 19.68
C ASN A 109 -12.98 3.10 18.68
N PRO A 110 -14.15 3.72 18.96
CA PRO A 110 -14.80 4.64 18.02
C PRO A 110 -14.02 5.93 17.79
N ASP A 111 -13.33 6.46 18.80
CA ASP A 111 -12.59 7.72 18.70
C ASP A 111 -11.44 7.64 17.70
N ARG A 112 -10.68 6.52 17.71
CA ARG A 112 -9.62 6.27 16.72
C ARG A 112 -10.17 6.15 15.30
N THR A 113 -11.38 5.61 15.15
CA THR A 113 -12.04 5.50 13.85
C THR A 113 -12.42 6.88 13.32
N ALA A 114 -13.07 7.71 14.14
CA ALA A 114 -13.46 9.06 13.76
C ALA A 114 -12.24 9.92 13.37
N ASP A 115 -11.17 9.85 14.16
CA ASP A 115 -9.95 10.61 13.91
C ASP A 115 -9.29 10.24 12.57
N LEU A 116 -9.23 8.94 12.23
CA LEU A 116 -8.68 8.48 10.95
C LEU A 116 -9.57 8.84 9.76
N LEU A 117 -10.90 8.69 9.89
CA LEU A 117 -11.86 9.02 8.83
C LEU A 117 -11.87 10.52 8.50
N SER A 118 -11.55 11.39 9.47
CA SER A 118 -11.48 12.84 9.27
C SER A 118 -10.49 13.25 8.17
N VAL A 119 -9.38 12.52 8.03
CA VAL A 119 -8.32 12.78 7.05
C VAL A 119 -8.40 11.89 5.81
N SER A 120 -9.16 10.80 5.85
CA SER A 120 -9.31 9.84 4.75
C SER A 120 -9.96 10.42 3.48
N LEU A 121 -9.59 9.88 2.32
CA LEU A 121 -10.22 10.10 1.01
C LEU A 121 -11.41 9.17 0.73
N LEU A 122 -11.79 8.29 1.64
CA LEU A 122 -12.98 7.44 1.50
C LEU A 122 -14.24 8.30 1.30
N SER A 123 -15.16 7.84 0.46
CA SER A 123 -16.41 8.56 0.21
C SER A 123 -17.24 8.70 1.48
N ASP A 124 -18.09 9.72 1.53
CA ASP A 124 -18.95 9.98 2.69
C ASP A 124 -19.91 8.81 2.95
N GLY A 125 -20.28 8.08 1.90
CA GLY A 125 -21.04 6.83 2.03
C GLY A 125 -20.29 5.75 2.82
N ILE A 126 -19.00 5.53 2.54
CA ILE A 126 -18.17 4.58 3.30
C ILE A 126 -17.91 5.09 4.72
N LYS A 127 -17.60 6.39 4.87
CA LYS A 127 -17.38 7.02 6.18
C LYS A 127 -18.60 6.84 7.08
N ASN A 128 -19.79 7.11 6.57
CA ASN A 128 -21.03 6.93 7.30
C ASN A 128 -21.24 5.47 7.73
N ILE A 129 -20.97 4.50 6.86
CA ILE A 129 -21.06 3.07 7.23
C ILE A 129 -20.12 2.78 8.40
N LEU A 130 -18.86 3.19 8.31
CA LEU A 130 -17.84 2.91 9.34
C LEU A 130 -18.08 3.66 10.67
N SER A 131 -18.73 4.84 10.62
CA SER A 131 -19.01 5.63 11.81
C SER A 131 -20.30 5.23 12.53
N THR A 132 -21.27 4.65 11.81
CA THR A 132 -22.60 4.34 12.37
C THR A 132 -22.83 2.86 12.65
N SER A 133 -22.00 1.98 12.06
CA SER A 133 -22.12 0.54 12.30
C SER A 133 -21.77 0.19 13.75
N PRO A 134 -22.57 -0.66 14.43
CA PRO A 134 -22.33 -1.04 15.82
C PRO A 134 -21.11 -1.94 15.99
N ASP A 135 -20.78 -2.73 14.97
CA ASP A 135 -19.64 -3.64 14.97
C ASP A 135 -19.09 -3.85 13.54
N ALA A 136 -17.97 -4.57 13.46
CA ALA A 136 -17.32 -4.89 12.19
C ALA A 136 -18.19 -5.77 11.27
N ALA A 137 -18.99 -6.69 11.83
CA ALA A 137 -19.83 -7.60 11.04
C ALA A 137 -20.91 -6.82 10.28
N SER A 138 -21.60 -5.92 10.98
CA SER A 138 -22.63 -5.03 10.45
C SER A 138 -22.05 -4.08 9.38
N ALA A 139 -20.84 -3.55 9.62
CA ALA A 139 -20.15 -2.74 8.64
C ALA A 139 -19.82 -3.53 7.36
N ILE A 140 -19.30 -4.75 7.49
CA ILE A 140 -18.96 -5.63 6.37
C ILE A 140 -20.21 -5.98 5.56
N GLN A 141 -21.30 -6.37 6.21
CA GLN A 141 -22.57 -6.67 5.55
C GLN A 141 -23.08 -5.47 4.75
N THR A 142 -23.02 -4.27 5.32
CA THR A 142 -23.46 -3.04 4.65
C THR A 142 -22.55 -2.68 3.47
N ILE A 143 -21.23 -2.87 3.62
CA ILE A 143 -20.26 -2.67 2.53
C ILE A 143 -20.52 -3.65 1.39
N GLU A 144 -20.74 -4.93 1.70
CA GLU A 144 -21.05 -5.96 0.72
C GLU A 144 -22.33 -5.62 -0.06
N ALA A 145 -23.42 -5.29 0.64
CA ALA A 145 -24.68 -4.92 0.02
C ALA A 145 -24.54 -3.70 -0.92
N ARG A 146 -23.76 -2.70 -0.52
CA ARG A 146 -23.56 -1.47 -1.29
C ARG A 146 -22.56 -1.64 -2.43
N PHE A 147 -21.59 -2.53 -2.29
CA PHE A 147 -20.51 -2.73 -3.26
C PHE A 147 -20.36 -4.21 -3.64
N PRO A 148 -21.31 -4.76 -4.44
CA PRO A 148 -21.34 -6.19 -4.76
C PRO A 148 -20.10 -6.70 -5.49
N PHE A 149 -19.29 -5.81 -6.07
CA PHE A 149 -18.05 -6.20 -6.75
C PHE A 149 -17.00 -6.79 -5.80
N PHE A 150 -17.08 -6.52 -4.49
CA PHE A 150 -16.22 -7.20 -3.51
C PHE A 150 -16.58 -8.67 -3.32
N SER A 151 -17.80 -9.06 -3.68
CA SER A 151 -18.36 -10.40 -3.54
C SER A 151 -18.17 -11.27 -4.79
N GLY A 152 -17.30 -10.88 -5.72
CA GLY A 152 -17.16 -11.45 -7.07
C GLY A 152 -16.74 -12.94 -7.20
N GLY A 153 -16.94 -13.76 -6.16
CA GLY A 153 -16.75 -15.20 -6.16
C GLY A 153 -17.99 -15.97 -5.69
N LYS A 154 -17.80 -17.23 -5.28
CA LYS A 154 -18.89 -18.10 -4.77
C LYS A 154 -19.36 -17.77 -3.36
N THR A 155 -18.56 -17.01 -2.60
CA THR A 155 -18.80 -16.71 -1.19
C THR A 155 -18.64 -15.21 -0.94
N GLY A 156 -19.57 -14.65 -0.16
CA GLY A 156 -19.65 -13.22 0.14
C GLY A 156 -18.61 -12.73 1.16
N LEU A 157 -18.49 -11.41 1.37
CA LEU A 157 -17.62 -10.85 2.41
C LEU A 157 -18.08 -11.24 3.82
N THR A 158 -19.39 -11.22 4.08
CA THR A 158 -19.97 -11.62 5.37
C THR A 158 -19.65 -13.08 5.67
N GLU A 159 -19.88 -13.98 4.71
CA GLU A 159 -19.55 -15.40 4.85
C GLU A 159 -18.04 -15.62 5.09
N THR A 160 -17.19 -14.84 4.39
CA THR A 160 -15.72 -14.87 4.60
C THR A 160 -15.36 -14.44 6.02
N PHE A 161 -16.04 -13.42 6.54
CA PHE A 161 -15.78 -12.89 7.87
C PHE A 161 -16.13 -13.90 8.95
N GLU A 162 -17.26 -14.60 8.79
CA GLU A 162 -17.71 -15.63 9.72
C GLU A 162 -16.80 -16.86 9.72
N ALA A 163 -16.33 -17.30 8.55
CA ALA A 163 -15.48 -18.47 8.42
C ALA A 163 -14.02 -18.23 8.84
N ASP A 164 -13.41 -17.16 8.33
CA ASP A 164 -11.95 -16.97 8.37
C ASP A 164 -11.53 -15.64 9.04
N GLY A 165 -12.49 -14.85 9.49
CA GLY A 165 -12.27 -13.58 10.20
C GLY A 165 -11.82 -12.42 9.31
N LEU A 166 -11.44 -11.32 9.96
CA LEU A 166 -11.19 -10.05 9.28
C LEU A 166 -10.02 -10.11 8.29
N ARG A 167 -8.99 -10.91 8.58
CA ARG A 167 -7.82 -11.03 7.68
C ARG A 167 -8.21 -11.57 6.30
N ALA A 168 -9.13 -12.54 6.24
CA ALA A 168 -9.60 -13.10 4.98
C ALA A 168 -10.45 -12.09 4.20
N VAL A 169 -11.28 -11.30 4.90
CA VAL A 169 -12.01 -10.16 4.30
C VAL A 169 -11.04 -9.17 3.67
N GLU A 170 -9.99 -8.76 4.38
CA GLU A 170 -8.98 -7.83 3.85
C GLU A 170 -8.30 -8.37 2.58
N GLN A 171 -7.93 -9.65 2.59
CA GLN A 171 -7.33 -10.32 1.43
C GLN A 171 -8.29 -10.36 0.24
N ARG A 172 -9.55 -10.75 0.46
CA ARG A 172 -10.58 -10.81 -0.58
C ARG A 172 -10.90 -9.44 -1.16
N MET A 173 -11.09 -8.43 -0.32
CA MET A 173 -11.34 -7.05 -0.78
C MET A 173 -10.17 -6.52 -1.60
N THR A 174 -8.94 -6.75 -1.12
CA THR A 174 -7.72 -6.34 -1.85
C THR A 174 -7.62 -7.03 -3.21
N GLY A 175 -7.81 -8.34 -3.25
CA GLY A 175 -7.77 -9.11 -4.50
C GLY A 175 -8.82 -8.65 -5.51
N SER A 176 -10.06 -8.43 -5.04
CA SER A 176 -11.17 -7.96 -5.87
C SER A 176 -10.90 -6.57 -6.44
N VAL A 177 -10.35 -5.65 -5.64
CA VAL A 177 -10.00 -4.30 -6.08
C VAL A 177 -8.86 -4.32 -7.09
N LEU A 178 -7.79 -5.09 -6.85
CA LEU A 178 -6.68 -5.20 -7.81
C LEU A 178 -7.13 -5.79 -9.14
N ALA A 179 -7.94 -6.86 -9.10
CA ALA A 179 -8.53 -7.46 -10.29
C ALA A 179 -9.44 -6.47 -11.05
N ALA A 180 -10.23 -5.66 -10.34
CA ALA A 180 -11.06 -4.65 -10.96
C ALA A 180 -10.24 -3.48 -11.54
N ILE A 181 -9.19 -3.04 -10.86
CA ILE A 181 -8.29 -1.97 -11.30
C ILE A 181 -7.61 -2.38 -12.61
N ILE A 182 -7.00 -3.56 -12.69
CA ILE A 182 -6.20 -3.95 -13.86
C ILE A 182 -7.05 -4.19 -15.12
N ARG A 183 -8.33 -4.57 -14.95
CA ARG A 183 -9.30 -4.70 -16.04
C ARG A 183 -9.79 -3.34 -16.57
N ALA A 184 -9.65 -2.27 -15.79
CA ALA A 184 -10.07 -0.95 -16.22
C ALA A 184 -9.12 -0.36 -17.30
N ARG A 185 -9.60 0.66 -18.00
CA ARG A 185 -8.75 1.48 -18.88
C ARG A 185 -7.87 2.40 -18.04
N LEU A 186 -6.70 1.92 -17.68
CA LEU A 186 -5.71 2.65 -16.89
C LEU A 186 -4.79 3.52 -17.74
N HIS A 187 -4.30 4.61 -17.15
CA HIS A 187 -3.12 5.31 -17.64
C HIS A 187 -1.93 4.34 -17.73
N PRO A 188 -1.06 4.40 -18.77
CA PRO A 188 0.02 3.43 -18.97
C PRO A 188 0.88 3.18 -17.74
N ILE A 189 1.31 4.25 -17.06
CA ILE A 189 2.11 4.11 -15.84
C ILE A 189 1.38 3.39 -14.70
N MET A 190 0.07 3.61 -14.55
CA MET A 190 -0.74 2.96 -13.52
C MET A 190 -0.89 1.49 -13.84
N ARG A 191 -1.12 1.14 -15.11
CA ARG A 191 -1.16 -0.25 -15.56
C ARG A 191 0.13 -0.98 -15.19
N SER A 192 1.28 -0.40 -15.55
CA SER A 192 2.59 -0.98 -15.26
C SER A 192 2.87 -1.06 -13.75
N PHE A 193 2.49 -0.04 -12.97
CA PHE A 193 2.61 -0.05 -11.51
C PHE A 193 1.76 -1.15 -10.87
N PHE A 194 0.48 -1.25 -11.22
CA PHE A 194 -0.42 -2.26 -10.66
C PHE A 194 -0.05 -3.69 -11.10
N ALA A 195 0.42 -3.89 -12.33
CA ALA A 195 0.93 -5.17 -12.77
C ALA A 195 2.12 -5.63 -11.89
N ARG A 196 3.08 -4.72 -11.63
CA ARG A 196 4.22 -5.02 -10.74
C ARG A 196 3.78 -5.27 -9.30
N LEU A 197 2.80 -4.52 -8.80
CA LEU A 197 2.26 -4.73 -7.46
C LEU A 197 1.56 -6.09 -7.33
N ILE A 198 0.86 -6.52 -8.38
CA ILE A 198 0.24 -7.84 -8.47
C ILE A 198 1.31 -8.93 -8.50
N ASP A 199 2.38 -8.77 -9.29
CA ASP A 199 3.50 -9.72 -9.33
C ASP A 199 4.17 -9.88 -7.96
N ALA A 200 4.48 -8.77 -7.28
CA ALA A 200 5.06 -8.80 -5.93
C ALA A 200 4.15 -9.53 -4.94
N ARG A 201 2.84 -9.27 -4.99
CA ARG A 201 1.85 -9.97 -4.14
C ARG A 201 1.77 -11.45 -4.46
N ASN A 202 1.75 -11.83 -5.73
CA ASN A 202 1.75 -13.23 -6.14
C ASN A 202 3.01 -13.94 -5.63
N ILE A 203 4.20 -13.35 -5.84
CA ILE A 203 5.46 -13.93 -5.33
C ILE A 203 5.40 -14.13 -3.81
N LEU A 204 4.93 -13.15 -3.03
CA LEU A 204 4.79 -13.28 -1.58
C LEU A 204 3.78 -14.34 -1.16
N THR A 205 2.66 -14.45 -1.86
CA THR A 205 1.64 -15.47 -1.60
C THR A 205 2.20 -16.86 -1.87
N LEU A 206 2.90 -17.07 -2.99
CA LEU A 206 3.54 -18.34 -3.31
C LEU A 206 4.61 -18.70 -2.29
N TYR A 207 5.48 -17.74 -1.95
CA TYR A 207 6.48 -17.90 -0.90
C TYR A 207 5.85 -18.38 0.42
N LYS A 208 4.77 -17.73 0.87
CA LYS A 208 4.06 -18.10 2.09
C LYS A 208 3.46 -19.50 1.99
N SER A 209 2.89 -19.88 0.86
CA SER A 209 2.32 -21.22 0.66
C SER A 209 3.38 -22.33 0.72
N LEU A 210 4.54 -22.12 0.07
CA LEU A 210 5.66 -23.05 0.06
C LEU A 210 6.29 -23.18 1.45
N ARG A 211 6.51 -22.05 2.13
CA ARG A 211 7.07 -22.03 3.49
C ARG A 211 6.19 -22.75 4.51
N LEU A 212 4.87 -22.71 4.31
CA LEU A 212 3.89 -23.34 5.20
C LEU A 212 3.48 -24.75 4.74
N ALA A 213 4.14 -25.30 3.71
CA ALA A 213 3.83 -26.62 3.13
C ALA A 213 2.33 -26.81 2.82
N GLN A 214 1.67 -25.76 2.31
CA GLN A 214 0.27 -25.84 1.94
C GLN A 214 0.11 -26.72 0.68
N ARG A 215 -0.73 -27.76 0.79
CA ARG A 215 -0.93 -28.77 -0.27
C ARG A 215 -1.61 -28.24 -1.54
N SER A 216 -2.26 -27.08 -1.47
CA SER A 216 -2.96 -26.49 -2.62
C SER A 216 -2.24 -25.23 -3.08
N ALA A 217 -2.12 -25.07 -4.40
CA ALA A 217 -1.58 -23.85 -4.98
C ALA A 217 -2.47 -22.67 -4.60
N PRO A 218 -1.90 -21.58 -4.05
CA PRO A 218 -2.71 -20.45 -3.64
C PRO A 218 -3.30 -19.74 -4.86
N PRO A 219 -4.47 -19.09 -4.71
CA PRO A 219 -5.07 -18.35 -5.80
C PRO A 219 -4.16 -17.20 -6.24
N LEU A 220 -3.86 -17.15 -7.54
CA LEU A 220 -3.06 -16.08 -8.15
C LEU A 220 -3.95 -14.91 -8.54
N LEU A 221 -3.46 -13.70 -8.29
CA LEU A 221 -4.08 -12.48 -8.77
C LEU A 221 -3.78 -12.31 -10.28
N PRO A 222 -4.79 -12.09 -11.13
CA PRO A 222 -4.60 -11.91 -12.55
C PRO A 222 -4.04 -10.52 -12.89
N GLY A 223 -3.41 -10.38 -14.05
CA GLY A 223 -2.98 -9.08 -14.59
C GLY A 223 -1.60 -8.60 -14.15
N GLY A 224 -0.81 -9.49 -13.54
CA GLY A 224 0.63 -9.30 -13.36
C GLY A 224 1.39 -9.30 -14.70
N SER A 225 2.67 -8.91 -14.66
CA SER A 225 3.58 -9.00 -15.80
C SER A 225 4.31 -10.33 -15.89
N LEU A 226 4.34 -11.11 -14.81
CA LEU A 226 4.94 -12.45 -14.80
C LEU A 226 3.97 -13.48 -15.43
N PRO A 227 4.47 -14.37 -16.30
CA PRO A 227 3.66 -15.43 -16.87
C PRO A 227 3.09 -16.36 -15.77
N GLU A 228 1.78 -16.58 -15.80
CA GLU A 228 1.10 -17.41 -14.79
C GLU A 228 1.62 -18.85 -14.75
N GLY A 229 1.96 -19.43 -15.91
CA GLY A 229 2.55 -20.77 -15.99
C GLY A 229 3.81 -20.90 -15.15
N ARG A 230 4.67 -19.88 -15.18
CA ARG A 230 5.93 -19.85 -14.42
C ARG A 230 5.70 -19.79 -12.89
N LEU A 231 4.69 -19.02 -12.48
CA LEU A 231 4.28 -18.94 -11.08
C LEU A 231 3.76 -20.30 -10.58
N ARG A 232 2.92 -20.96 -11.38
CA ARG A 232 2.37 -22.29 -11.06
C ARG A 232 3.43 -23.38 -11.04
N GLU A 233 4.37 -23.36 -11.99
CA GLU A 233 5.49 -24.31 -12.04
C GLU A 233 6.35 -24.26 -10.77
N THR A 234 6.60 -23.05 -10.25
CA THR A 234 7.39 -22.87 -9.02
C THR A 234 6.73 -23.55 -7.82
N VAL A 235 5.40 -23.50 -7.73
CA VAL A 235 4.66 -24.19 -6.67
C VAL A 235 4.60 -25.69 -6.91
N ALA A 236 4.35 -26.11 -8.16
CA ALA A 236 4.20 -27.52 -8.51
C ALA A 236 5.46 -28.35 -8.23
N ARG A 237 6.64 -27.73 -8.29
CA ARG A 237 7.92 -28.36 -7.97
C ARG A 237 8.27 -28.34 -6.48
N GLU A 238 7.47 -27.66 -5.65
CA GLU A 238 7.74 -27.43 -4.22
C GLU A 238 9.11 -26.77 -3.95
N GLU A 239 9.67 -26.08 -4.95
CA GLU A 239 11.02 -25.52 -4.92
C GLU A 239 11.03 -24.13 -4.29
N ILE A 240 11.24 -24.04 -2.98
CA ILE A 240 11.32 -22.75 -2.27
C ILE A 240 12.42 -21.83 -2.83
N PHE A 241 13.53 -22.40 -3.32
CA PHE A 241 14.60 -21.63 -3.98
C PHE A 241 14.20 -21.07 -5.35
N GLY A 242 13.15 -21.61 -5.99
CA GLY A 242 12.56 -21.01 -7.19
C GLY A 242 12.06 -19.58 -6.96
N ILE A 243 11.70 -19.24 -5.70
CA ILE A 243 11.34 -17.88 -5.30
C ILE A 243 12.50 -16.90 -5.50
N CYS A 244 13.75 -17.31 -5.26
CA CYS A 244 14.92 -16.43 -5.49
C CYS A 244 15.03 -16.03 -6.96
N THR A 245 14.69 -16.95 -7.89
CA THR A 245 14.66 -16.66 -9.33
C THR A 245 13.54 -15.69 -9.68
N LEU A 246 12.32 -15.90 -9.16
CA LEU A 246 11.20 -14.99 -9.38
C LEU A 246 11.48 -13.58 -8.84
N VAL A 247 12.07 -13.48 -7.65
CA VAL A 247 12.48 -12.21 -7.03
C VAL A 247 13.52 -11.50 -7.89
N ARG A 248 14.54 -12.21 -8.36
CA ARG A 248 15.59 -11.64 -9.22
C ARG A 248 15.01 -11.11 -10.52
N ASP A 249 14.15 -11.87 -11.17
CA ASP A 249 13.57 -11.49 -12.46
C ASP A 249 12.60 -10.30 -12.32
N PHE A 250 11.89 -10.21 -11.19
CA PHE A 250 11.02 -9.08 -10.88
C PHE A 250 11.78 -7.80 -10.49
N SER A 251 12.75 -7.93 -9.57
CA SER A 251 13.38 -6.79 -8.89
C SER A 251 14.77 -6.43 -9.41
N GLY A 252 15.44 -7.33 -10.12
CA GLY A 252 16.86 -7.26 -10.44
C GLY A 252 17.79 -7.57 -9.26
N VAL A 253 17.26 -7.83 -8.06
CA VAL A 253 18.04 -8.10 -6.85
C VAL A 253 18.27 -9.61 -6.71
N LYS A 254 19.53 -10.03 -6.62
CA LYS A 254 19.89 -11.40 -6.30
C LYS A 254 19.77 -11.61 -4.78
N ILE A 255 19.00 -12.60 -4.39
CA ILE A 255 18.95 -13.11 -3.00
C ILE A 255 19.46 -14.55 -3.01
N GLU A 256 20.26 -14.91 -2.01
CA GLU A 256 20.84 -16.26 -1.87
C GLU A 256 19.86 -17.20 -1.17
N THR A 257 19.20 -16.69 -0.13
CA THR A 257 18.22 -17.41 0.69
C THR A 257 16.86 -16.72 0.63
N PRO A 258 15.74 -17.48 0.50
CA PRO A 258 14.38 -16.93 0.50
C PRO A 258 13.91 -16.64 1.93
N GLU A 259 14.65 -15.82 2.68
CA GLU A 259 14.22 -15.33 3.99
C GLU A 259 13.05 -14.33 3.83
N PRO A 260 12.06 -14.32 4.75
CA PRO A 260 10.84 -13.54 4.57
C PRO A 260 11.13 -12.05 4.32
N THR A 261 11.97 -11.47 5.18
CA THR A 261 12.35 -10.05 5.14
C THR A 261 13.15 -9.73 3.87
N ARG A 262 14.09 -10.60 3.46
CA ARG A 262 14.89 -10.41 2.24
C ARG A 262 14.03 -10.43 0.98
N VAL A 263 13.08 -11.37 0.91
CA VAL A 263 12.12 -11.45 -0.21
C VAL A 263 11.28 -10.19 -0.26
N GLU A 264 10.68 -9.77 0.85
CA GLU A 264 9.84 -8.56 0.90
C GLU A 264 10.63 -7.31 0.49
N ILE A 265 11.82 -7.10 1.04
CA ILE A 265 12.67 -5.94 0.73
C ILE A 265 13.10 -5.94 -0.74
N ALA A 266 13.48 -7.09 -1.30
CA ALA A 266 13.86 -7.17 -2.71
C ALA A 266 12.69 -6.79 -3.63
N LEU A 267 11.47 -7.23 -3.32
CA LEU A 267 10.27 -6.83 -4.07
C LEU A 267 10.00 -5.32 -3.95
N TYR A 268 10.09 -4.74 -2.76
CA TYR A 268 9.96 -3.30 -2.59
C TYR A 268 11.02 -2.53 -3.37
N LYS A 269 12.29 -2.95 -3.33
CA LYS A 269 13.38 -2.36 -4.12
C LYS A 269 13.12 -2.43 -5.61
N GLY A 270 12.55 -3.54 -6.11
CA GLY A 270 12.14 -3.67 -7.51
C GLY A 270 11.12 -2.62 -7.94
N ILE A 271 10.09 -2.40 -7.12
CA ILE A 271 9.08 -1.35 -7.38
C ILE A 271 9.71 0.05 -7.29
N THR A 272 10.54 0.30 -6.28
CA THR A 272 11.26 1.57 -6.09
C THR A 272 12.17 1.90 -7.28
N ALA A 273 12.95 0.93 -7.77
CA ALA A 273 13.83 1.10 -8.91
C ALA A 273 13.05 1.44 -10.18
N TYR A 274 11.94 0.73 -10.42
CA TYR A 274 11.01 1.03 -11.51
C TYR A 274 10.46 2.46 -11.41
N LEU A 275 9.91 2.86 -10.25
CA LEU A 275 9.34 4.19 -10.08
C LEU A 275 10.38 5.31 -10.14
N LYS A 276 11.61 5.05 -9.68
CA LYS A 276 12.73 6.00 -9.83
C LYS A 276 13.08 6.24 -11.29
N LYS A 277 12.95 5.22 -12.15
CA LYS A 277 13.16 5.35 -13.61
C LYS A 277 12.02 6.14 -14.25
N GLU A 278 10.77 5.74 -14.01
CA GLU A 278 9.59 6.42 -14.55
C GLU A 278 9.46 7.87 -14.04
N GLY A 279 9.90 8.13 -12.81
CA GLY A 279 9.92 9.45 -12.19
C GLY A 279 10.94 10.44 -12.80
N ARG A 280 11.72 10.02 -13.80
CA ARG A 280 12.63 10.92 -14.55
C ARG A 280 11.92 11.63 -15.70
N GLU A 281 10.77 11.13 -16.16
CA GLU A 281 10.00 11.77 -17.21
C GLU A 281 9.54 13.17 -16.74
N PRO A 282 10.06 14.26 -17.33
CA PRO A 282 9.64 15.59 -16.94
C PRO A 282 8.19 15.79 -17.39
N PHE A 283 7.36 16.36 -16.51
CA PHE A 283 5.94 16.70 -16.76
C PHE A 283 4.95 15.52 -16.85
N GLY A 284 5.41 14.28 -16.66
CA GLY A 284 4.56 13.09 -16.67
C GLY A 284 3.86 12.78 -15.34
N ALA A 285 3.07 11.70 -15.34
CA ALA A 285 2.50 11.10 -14.13
C ALA A 285 3.56 10.37 -13.26
N GLY A 286 4.69 9.98 -13.86
CA GLY A 286 5.79 9.28 -13.17
C GLY A 286 6.29 9.95 -11.90
N PRO A 287 6.71 11.22 -11.94
CA PRO A 287 7.26 11.87 -10.75
C PRO A 287 6.23 12.02 -9.61
N ILE A 288 4.94 12.12 -9.92
CA ILE A 288 3.86 12.15 -8.90
C ILE A 288 3.77 10.79 -8.22
N LEU A 289 3.75 9.69 -8.99
CA LEU A 289 3.66 8.34 -8.46
C LEU A 289 4.93 7.95 -7.66
N ASP A 290 6.11 8.31 -8.16
CA ASP A 290 7.39 8.15 -7.44
C ASP A 290 7.38 8.89 -6.10
N TYR A 291 6.83 10.11 -6.07
CA TYR A 291 6.69 10.87 -4.83
C TYR A 291 5.74 10.19 -3.82
N LEU A 292 4.54 9.80 -4.25
CA LEU A 292 3.57 9.12 -3.40
C LEU A 292 4.15 7.81 -2.83
N TRP A 293 4.85 7.04 -3.66
CA TRP A 293 5.56 5.84 -3.22
C TRP A 293 6.64 6.14 -2.17
N LYS A 294 7.46 7.17 -2.38
CA LYS A 294 8.48 7.57 -1.40
C LYS A 294 7.89 8.01 -0.06
N CYS A 295 6.75 8.69 -0.06
CA CYS A 295 6.03 8.99 1.18
C CYS A 295 5.64 7.70 1.92
N SER A 296 5.18 6.66 1.20
CA SER A 296 4.86 5.37 1.84
C SER A 296 6.10 4.65 2.38
N LEU A 297 7.22 4.69 1.65
CA LEU A 297 8.48 4.13 2.12
C LEU A 297 9.00 4.84 3.37
N GLU A 298 8.88 6.17 3.42
CA GLU A 298 9.27 6.96 4.59
C GLU A 298 8.49 6.54 5.84
N VAL A 299 7.17 6.41 5.73
CA VAL A 299 6.33 5.91 6.83
C VAL A 299 6.66 4.47 7.19
N MET A 300 6.96 3.61 6.22
CA MET A 300 7.34 2.22 6.47
C MET A 300 8.66 2.13 7.23
N ASN A 301 9.70 2.82 6.77
CA ASN A 301 11.01 2.85 7.40
C ASN A 301 10.94 3.47 8.80
N LEU A 302 10.17 4.54 9.01
CA LEU A 302 9.96 5.12 10.34
C LEU A 302 9.28 4.13 11.30
N ASN A 303 8.30 3.36 10.82
CA ASN A 303 7.67 2.33 11.65
C ASN A 303 8.66 1.21 12.02
N VAL A 304 9.52 0.80 11.10
CA VAL A 304 10.59 -0.18 11.38
C VAL A 304 11.54 0.37 12.46
N LEU A 305 11.98 1.63 12.32
CA LEU A 305 12.87 2.26 13.30
C LEU A 305 12.24 2.40 14.70
N ILE A 306 10.94 2.76 14.76
CA ILE A 306 10.23 2.93 16.04
C ILE A 306 9.96 1.58 16.71
N ALA A 307 9.55 0.57 15.94
CA ALA A 307 9.32 -0.78 16.45
C ALA A 307 10.64 -1.46 16.85
N GLY A 308 11.71 -1.23 16.09
CA GLY A 308 13.05 -1.76 16.32
C GLY A 308 13.91 -0.94 17.27
N LYS A 309 13.33 -0.01 18.04
CA LYS A 309 14.10 0.90 18.92
C LYS A 309 15.01 0.16 19.92
N ASP A 310 14.59 -1.03 20.34
CA ASP A 310 15.23 -1.90 21.33
C ASP A 310 15.98 -3.09 20.67
N LEU A 311 16.09 -3.10 19.34
CA LEU A 311 16.79 -4.15 18.58
C LEU A 311 18.18 -3.70 18.16
N GLU A 312 19.01 -4.66 17.74
CA GLU A 312 20.33 -4.39 17.17
C GLU A 312 20.23 -3.49 15.93
N ARG A 313 21.07 -2.45 15.89
CA ARG A 313 21.01 -1.41 14.87
C ARG A 313 21.28 -1.95 13.46
N ASP A 314 22.19 -2.90 13.33
CA ASP A 314 22.50 -3.52 12.04
C ASP A 314 21.34 -4.38 11.52
N LEU A 315 20.61 -5.07 12.41
CA LEU A 315 19.40 -5.78 12.06
C LEU A 315 18.33 -4.80 11.55
N VAL A 316 18.06 -3.73 12.29
CA VAL A 316 17.10 -2.69 11.89
C VAL A 316 17.50 -2.04 10.56
N ALA A 317 18.78 -1.73 10.37
CA ALA A 317 19.29 -1.17 9.11
C ALA A 317 19.06 -2.10 7.92
N SER A 318 19.18 -3.42 8.13
CA SER A 318 18.95 -4.43 7.09
C SER A 318 17.49 -4.51 6.65
N GLU A 319 16.56 -4.05 7.49
CA GLU A 319 15.11 -4.06 7.21
C GLU A 319 14.63 -2.82 6.43
N LEU A 320 15.46 -1.78 6.30
CA LEU A 320 15.08 -0.54 5.63
C LEU A 320 15.06 -0.68 4.11
N VAL A 321 14.08 -0.06 3.47
CA VAL A 321 13.97 0.03 2.02
C VAL A 321 14.48 1.38 1.53
N GLN A 322 15.42 1.36 0.59
CA GLN A 322 16.05 2.53 -0.05
C GLN A 322 15.95 2.44 -1.57
#